data_AF-A0A853IWR1-F1
#
_entry.id   AF-A0A853IWR1-F1
#
_cell.length_a   1.000
_cell.length_b   1.000
_cell.length_c   1.000
_cell.angle_alpha   90.00
_cell.angle_beta   90.00
_cell.angle_gamma   90.00
#
_symmetry.space_group_name_H-M   'P 1'
#
loop_
_entity.id
_entity.type
_entity.pdbx_description
1 polymer ?
#
loop_
_entity_poly.entity_id
_entity_poly.type
_entity_poly.pdbx_seq_one_letter_code
_entity_poly.pdbx_strand_id
1 'polypeptide(L)'
;MKQITAIIKPFKLEEVREGLADVGVTGLTVTEVKGFGRQKGHTELYRGAEYVVDFLPKVMIEVVVGDGDVDRCVEAIVKAARTGKIGDGKIFVTPVERVVRIRTGEEDDAAI
;
A
#
# COMPACT_ATOMS: atom_id res chain seq x y z
N MET A 1 12.81 10.41 -8.28
CA MET A 1 12.19 9.61 -7.20
C MET A 1 10.72 9.37 -7.50
N LYS A 2 10.14 8.31 -6.93
CA LYS A 2 8.71 7.99 -7.05
C LYS A 2 8.10 7.66 -5.71
N GLN A 3 6.80 7.95 -5.57
CA GLN A 3 5.98 7.42 -4.49
C GLN A 3 5.21 6.22 -5.02
N ILE A 4 5.33 5.10 -4.32
CA ILE A 4 4.54 3.90 -4.53
C ILE A 4 3.40 3.91 -3.52
N THR A 5 2.17 3.91 -4.01
CA THR A 5 0.95 3.77 -3.19
C THR A 5 0.33 2.41 -3.46
N ALA A 6 0.38 1.51 -2.49
CA ALA A 6 -0.19 0.17 -2.57
C ALA A 6 -1.44 0.06 -1.69
N ILE A 7 -2.59 -0.21 -2.30
CA ILE A 7 -3.83 -0.52 -1.57
C ILE A 7 -3.97 -2.04 -1.58
N ILE A 8 -3.95 -2.68 -0.40
CA ILE A 8 -3.92 -4.13 -0.24
C ILE A 8 -4.98 -4.64 0.76
N LYS A 9 -5.11 -5.97 0.88
CA LYS A 9 -5.89 -6.60 1.96
C LYS A 9 -5.19 -6.40 3.31
N PRO A 10 -5.93 -6.07 4.40
CA PRO A 10 -5.29 -5.75 5.68
C PRO A 10 -4.34 -6.82 6.24
N PHE A 11 -4.72 -8.10 6.14
CA PHE A 11 -3.89 -9.20 6.67
C PHE A 11 -2.57 -9.41 5.91
N LYS A 12 -2.38 -8.76 4.76
CA LYS A 12 -1.14 -8.82 3.98
C LYS A 12 -0.12 -7.76 4.36
N LEU A 13 -0.47 -6.84 5.26
CA LEU A 13 0.40 -5.72 5.64
C LEU A 13 1.78 -6.20 6.11
N GLU A 14 1.82 -7.21 6.99
CA GLU A 14 3.09 -7.67 7.57
C GLU A 14 4.00 -8.31 6.52
N GLU A 15 3.46 -9.19 5.68
CA GLU A 15 4.22 -9.81 4.57
C GLU A 15 4.75 -8.76 3.59
N VAL A 16 3.99 -7.69 3.32
CA VAL A 16 4.43 -6.59 2.44
C VAL A 16 5.51 -5.75 3.10
N ARG A 17 5.38 -5.47 4.40
CA ARG A 17 6.41 -4.75 5.19
C ARG A 17 7.72 -5.51 5.18
N GLU A 18 7.70 -6.81 5.42
CA GLU A 18 8.88 -7.69 5.38
C GLU A 18 9.47 -7.76 3.98
N GLY A 19 8.65 -7.99 2.95
CA GLY A 19 9.13 -8.05 1.56
C GLY A 19 9.78 -6.76 1.08
N LEU A 20 9.30 -5.60 1.52
CA LEU A 20 9.93 -4.30 1.27
C LEU A 20 11.26 -4.14 2.04
N ALA A 21 11.32 -4.60 3.30
CA ALA A 21 12.55 -4.58 4.09
C ALA A 21 13.65 -5.45 3.48
N ASP A 22 13.30 -6.63 2.95
CA ASP A 22 14.24 -7.52 2.26
C ASP A 22 14.88 -6.90 1.01
N VAL A 23 14.18 -5.94 0.39
CA VAL A 23 14.71 -5.13 -0.72
C VAL A 23 15.22 -3.77 -0.25
N GLY A 24 15.55 -3.60 1.03
CA GLY A 24 16.26 -2.43 1.55
C GLY A 24 15.41 -1.19 1.79
N VAL A 25 14.07 -1.29 1.73
CA VAL A 25 13.18 -0.20 2.13
C VAL A 25 13.04 -0.20 3.65
N THR A 26 13.44 0.89 4.29
CA THR A 26 13.49 0.98 5.77
C THR A 26 12.37 1.83 6.37
N GLY A 27 11.62 2.58 5.56
CA GLY A 27 10.54 3.44 6.00
C GLY A 27 9.34 3.39 5.05
N LEU A 28 8.14 3.41 5.63
CA LEU A 28 6.87 3.49 4.91
C LEU A 28 5.81 4.10 5.83
N THR A 29 4.73 4.60 5.24
CA THR A 29 3.54 5.10 5.94
C THR A 29 2.36 4.19 5.64
N VAL A 30 1.50 3.97 6.64
CA VAL A 30 0.32 3.11 6.52
C VAL A 30 -0.92 3.89 6.92
N THR A 31 -1.96 3.82 6.10
CA THR A 31 -3.27 4.40 6.38
C THR A 31 -4.37 3.35 6.18
N GLU A 32 -5.30 3.26 7.13
CA GLU A 32 -6.50 2.43 6.96
C GLU A 32 -7.50 3.13 6.04
N VAL A 33 -7.97 2.42 5.01
CA VAL A 33 -8.89 2.98 4.01
C VAL A 33 -10.03 2.02 3.71
N LYS A 34 -11.06 2.53 3.03
CA LYS A 34 -12.22 1.78 2.57
C LYS A 34 -12.21 1.70 1.05
N GLY A 35 -12.32 0.49 0.49
CA GLY A 35 -12.30 0.25 -0.95
C GLY A 35 -13.64 -0.24 -1.48
N PHE A 36 -14.02 0.22 -2.67
CA PHE A 36 -15.19 -0.24 -3.42
C PHE A 36 -14.74 -0.75 -4.79
N GLY A 37 -15.39 -1.78 -5.34
CA GLY A 37 -15.08 -2.26 -6.68
C GLY A 37 -15.70 -3.62 -7.01
N ARG A 38 -14.99 -4.43 -7.82
CA ARG A 38 -15.46 -5.76 -8.26
C ARG A 38 -15.67 -6.74 -7.11
N GLN A 39 -14.93 -6.57 -6.02
CA GLN A 39 -15.23 -7.24 -4.76
C GLN A 39 -16.48 -6.55 -4.19
N LYS A 40 -17.66 -7.06 -4.55
CA LYS A 40 -18.91 -6.62 -3.93
C LYS A 40 -18.81 -6.96 -2.44
N GLY A 41 -19.18 -6.03 -1.57
CA GLY A 41 -19.41 -6.42 -0.19
C GLY A 41 -20.69 -7.24 -0.08
N HIS A 42 -20.92 -7.77 1.10
CA HIS A 42 -22.04 -8.66 1.39
C HIS A 42 -23.09 -7.95 2.24
N THR A 43 -24.32 -8.42 2.16
CA THR A 43 -25.37 -7.96 3.08
C THR A 43 -25.14 -8.60 4.44
N GLU A 44 -24.96 -7.78 5.47
CA GLU A 44 -24.84 -8.21 6.85
C GLU A 44 -26.14 -7.90 7.60
N LEU A 45 -26.64 -8.86 8.37
CA LEU A 45 -27.76 -8.64 9.28
C LEU A 45 -27.22 -8.08 10.59
N TYR A 46 -27.52 -6.80 10.88
CA TYR A 46 -27.17 -6.18 12.15
C TYR A 46 -28.45 -5.74 12.87
N ARG A 47 -28.70 -6.31 14.06
CA ARG A 47 -29.89 -6.07 14.88
C ARG A 47 -31.23 -6.21 14.11
N GLY A 48 -31.30 -7.18 13.19
CA GLY A 48 -32.52 -7.46 12.43
C GLY A 48 -32.78 -6.55 11.23
N ALA A 49 -31.88 -5.61 10.93
CA ALA A 49 -31.89 -4.84 9.69
C ALA A 49 -30.79 -5.34 8.74
N GLU A 50 -31.09 -5.41 7.44
CA GLU A 50 -30.12 -5.68 6.40
C GLU A 50 -29.28 -4.43 6.14
N TYR A 51 -27.96 -4.54 6.31
CA TYR A 51 -27.00 -3.52 5.92
C TYR A 51 -26.21 -4.02 4.72
N VAL A 52 -26.27 -3.27 3.62
CA VAL A 52 -25.39 -3.50 2.48
C VAL A 52 -24.02 -2.91 2.82
N VAL A 53 -23.01 -3.77 2.97
CA VAL A 53 -21.64 -3.31 3.11
C VAL A 53 -21.12 -2.98 1.72
N ASP A 54 -21.15 -1.70 1.32
CA ASP A 54 -20.60 -1.31 0.02
C ASP A 54 -19.07 -1.31 0.03
N PHE A 55 -18.48 -0.83 1.12
CA PHE A 55 -17.03 -0.65 1.23
C PHE A 55 -16.37 -1.72 2.09
N LEU A 56 -15.25 -2.25 1.60
CA LEU A 56 -14.45 -3.22 2.33
C LEU A 56 -13.19 -2.58 2.90
N PRO A 57 -12.76 -2.95 4.11
CA PRO A 57 -11.53 -2.43 4.69
C PRO A 57 -10.31 -2.85 3.86
N LYS A 58 -9.41 -1.90 3.66
CA LYS A 58 -8.13 -2.05 2.97
C LYS A 58 -7.06 -1.30 3.74
N VAL A 59 -5.81 -1.62 3.44
CA VAL A 59 -4.66 -0.87 3.94
C VAL A 59 -3.99 -0.19 2.77
N MET A 60 -3.71 1.10 2.90
CA MET A 60 -2.92 1.89 1.98
C MET A 60 -1.51 2.03 2.54
N ILE A 61 -0.52 1.58 1.78
CA ILE A 61 0.91 1.71 2.09
C ILE A 61 1.47 2.75 1.13
N GLU A 62 2.21 3.71 1.67
CA GLU A 62 2.90 4.73 0.90
C GLU A 62 4.39 4.71 1.22
N VAL A 63 5.22 4.63 0.18
CA VAL A 63 6.68 4.65 0.31
C VAL A 63 7.26 5.46 -0.84
N VAL A 64 8.25 6.29 -0.52
CA VAL A 64 9.04 7.02 -1.53
C VAL A 64 10.35 6.29 -1.74
N VAL A 65 10.71 6.06 -3.00
CA VAL A 65 11.93 5.35 -3.39
C VAL A 65 12.66 6.09 -4.53
N GLY A 66 13.96 5.82 -4.67
CA GLY A 66 14.73 6.25 -5.82
C GLY A 66 14.21 5.65 -7.12
N ASP A 67 14.44 6.30 -8.27
CA ASP A 67 13.87 5.86 -9.55
C ASP A 67 14.35 4.45 -9.96
N GLY A 68 15.59 4.08 -9.59
CA GLY A 68 16.16 2.75 -9.86
C GLY A 68 15.55 1.62 -9.03
N ASP A 69 14.80 1.94 -7.97
CA ASP A 69 14.28 0.98 -7.01
C ASP A 69 12.79 0.66 -7.20
N VAL A 70 12.13 1.39 -8.09
CA VAL A 70 10.68 1.32 -8.28
C VAL A 70 10.24 -0.10 -8.65
N ASP A 71 10.82 -0.68 -9.69
CA ASP A 71 10.40 -1.99 -10.20
C ASP A 71 10.64 -3.09 -9.15
N ARG A 72 11.81 -3.07 -8.53
CA ARG A 72 12.19 -3.93 -7.40
C ARG A 72 11.16 -3.90 -6.26
N CYS A 73 10.75 -2.71 -5.85
CA CYS A 73 9.79 -2.53 -4.77
C CYS A 73 8.37 -2.95 -5.18
N VAL A 74 7.95 -2.62 -6.40
CA VAL A 74 6.65 -3.03 -6.94
C VAL A 74 6.55 -4.56 -7.01
N GLU A 75 7.59 -5.23 -7.50
CA GLU A 75 7.65 -6.70 -7.55
C GLU A 75 7.54 -7.33 -6.16
N ALA A 76 8.27 -6.78 -5.17
CA ALA A 76 8.20 -7.24 -3.79
C ALA A 76 6.77 -7.12 -3.21
N ILE A 77 6.12 -5.95 -3.39
CA ILE A 77 4.74 -5.72 -2.96
C ILE A 77 3.78 -6.70 -3.65
N VAL A 78 3.90 -6.87 -4.98
CA VAL A 78 3.03 -7.80 -5.73
C VAL A 78 3.18 -9.22 -5.23
N LYS A 79 4.42 -9.69 -5.02
CA LYS A 79 4.69 -11.06 -4.55
C LYS A 79 4.08 -11.31 -3.16
N ALA A 80 4.23 -10.36 -2.23
CA ALA A 80 3.72 -10.50 -0.87
C ALA A 80 2.19 -10.33 -0.76
N ALA A 81 1.63 -9.33 -1.45
CA ALA A 81 0.21 -8.99 -1.36
C ALA A 81 -0.71 -9.93 -2.14
N ARG A 82 -0.19 -10.62 -3.18
CA ARG A 82 -1.00 -11.47 -4.07
C ARG A 82 -1.53 -12.70 -3.34
N THR A 83 -2.85 -12.87 -3.38
CA THR A 83 -3.56 -14.11 -3.00
C THR A 83 -4.15 -14.84 -4.21
N GLY A 84 -4.18 -14.17 -5.37
CA GLY A 84 -4.81 -14.69 -6.59
C GLY A 84 -6.34 -14.56 -6.59
N LYS A 85 -6.93 -13.99 -5.53
CA LYS A 85 -8.37 -13.80 -5.40
C LYS A 85 -8.75 -12.35 -5.70
N ILE A 86 -10.01 -12.15 -6.11
CA ILE A 86 -10.58 -10.80 -6.31
C ILE A 86 -10.36 -9.95 -5.04
N GLY A 87 -9.99 -8.68 -5.26
CA GLY A 87 -9.82 -7.69 -4.20
C GLY A 87 -8.42 -7.64 -3.56
N ASP A 88 -7.40 -8.25 -4.17
CA ASP A 88 -6.00 -8.12 -3.75
C ASP A 88 -5.52 -6.66 -3.74
N GLY A 89 -6.06 -5.83 -4.63
CA GLY A 89 -5.89 -4.39 -4.60
C GLY A 89 -5.17 -3.83 -5.82
N LYS A 90 -4.48 -2.70 -5.67
CA LYS A 90 -3.82 -1.96 -6.75
C LYS A 90 -2.56 -1.26 -6.24
N ILE A 91 -1.61 -1.03 -7.14
CA ILE A 91 -0.43 -0.21 -6.91
C ILE A 91 -0.47 0.96 -7.87
N PHE A 92 -0.14 2.14 -7.39
CA PHE A 92 0.05 3.36 -8.17
C PHE A 92 1.48 3.85 -7.97
N VAL A 93 2.05 4.43 -9.02
CA VAL A 93 3.38 5.05 -8.97
C VAL A 93 3.23 6.48 -9.43
N THR A 94 3.58 7.43 -8.57
CA THR A 94 3.50 8.87 -8.86
C THR A 94 4.88 9.51 -8.79
N PRO A 95 5.17 10.53 -9.61
CA PRO A 95 6.42 11.28 -9.50
C PRO A 95 6.49 12.04 -8.17
N VAL A 96 7.68 12.03 -7.55
CA VAL A 96 8.01 12.89 -6.42
C VAL A 96 9.11 13.83 -6.87
N GLU A 97 8.81 15.14 -6.85
CA GLU A 97 9.73 16.18 -7.31
C GLU A 97 10.81 16.50 -6.28
N ARG A 98 10.51 16.35 -4.99
CA ARG A 98 11.43 16.68 -3.89
C ARG A 98 11.10 15.89 -2.64
N VAL A 99 12.12 15.45 -1.92
CA VAL A 99 12.00 14.86 -0.58
C VAL A 99 12.90 15.61 0.39
N VAL A 100 12.46 15.82 1.62
CA VAL A 100 13.27 16.45 2.68
C VAL A 100 13.14 15.65 3.97
N ARG A 101 14.28 15.21 4.53
CA ARG A 101 14.32 14.54 5.83
C ARG A 101 14.31 15.58 6.94
N ILE A 102 13.18 15.76 7.61
CA ILE A 102 12.96 16.81 8.64
C ILE A 102 14.09 16.86 9.69
N ARG A 103 14.60 15.71 10.14
CA ARG A 103 15.62 15.64 11.19
C ARG A 103 16.98 16.21 10.79
N THR A 104 17.40 16.02 9.53
CA THR A 104 18.77 16.33 9.06
C THR A 104 18.80 17.45 8.04
N GLY A 105 17.67 17.75 7.39
CA GLY A 105 17.61 18.66 6.24
C GLY A 105 18.18 18.07 4.94
N GLU A 106 18.55 16.79 4.93
CA GLU A 106 18.95 16.09 3.70
C GLU A 106 17.79 16.11 2.70
N GLU A 107 18.13 16.20 1.42
CA GLU A 107 17.18 16.26 0.33
C GLU A 107 17.32 15.05 -0.60
N ASP A 108 16.21 14.75 -1.27
CA ASP A 108 16.10 13.78 -2.35
C ASP A 108 16.66 12.40 -1.99
N ASP A 109 17.61 11.85 -2.77
CA ASP A 109 18.14 10.50 -2.54
C ASP A 109 18.81 10.34 -1.16
N ALA A 110 19.33 11.41 -0.55
CA ALA A 110 19.86 11.36 0.82
C ALA A 110 18.75 11.38 1.89
N ALA A 111 17.58 11.87 1.53
CA ALA A 111 16.42 11.97 2.41
C ALA A 111 15.58 10.69 2.48
N ILE A 112 15.76 9.78 1.52
CA ILE A 112 15.16 8.44 1.46
C ILE A 112 16.04 7.50 2.28
#